data_AF-A0A087D416-F1
#
_entry.id   AF-A0A087D416-F1
#
_cell.length_a   1.000
_cell.length_b   1.000
_cell.length_c   1.000
_cell.angle_alpha   90.00
_cell.angle_beta   90.00
_cell.angle_gamma   90.00
#
_symmetry.space_group_name_H-M   'P 1'
#
loop_
_entity.id
_entity.type
_entity.pdbx_description
1 polymer ?
#
loop_
_entity_poly.entity_id
_entity_poly.type
_entity_poly.pdbx_seq_one_letter_code
_entity_poly.pdbx_strand_id
1 'polypeptide(L)'
;MGMTQVRIARQHYDQLAVDMISFLREHGYKDDADYAQMLFDEDGDWIPVQTGIEVIMENHLDPTPFIPLAATLQEEDEVFREEHRDFIEYIRRWQSEHPEH
;
A
#
# COMPACT_ATOMS: atom_id res chain seq x y z
N MET A 1 -6.06 -15.73 -16.12
CA MET A 1 -4.91 -14.80 -16.14
C MET A 1 -3.67 -15.45 -16.77
N GLY A 2 -2.87 -14.69 -17.52
CA GLY A 2 -1.60 -15.16 -18.09
C GLY A 2 -0.41 -14.89 -17.17
N MET A 3 0.64 -15.72 -17.23
CA MET A 3 1.85 -15.62 -16.36
C MET A 3 2.55 -14.24 -16.41
N THR A 4 2.37 -13.48 -17.49
CA THR A 4 2.93 -12.11 -17.64
C THR A 4 2.23 -11.10 -16.74
N GLN A 5 0.90 -11.17 -16.58
CA GLN A 5 0.14 -10.25 -15.71
C GLN A 5 0.49 -10.47 -14.24
N VAL A 6 0.63 -11.74 -13.83
CA VAL A 6 1.02 -12.10 -12.45
C VAL A 6 2.42 -11.55 -12.10
N ARG A 7 3.33 -11.52 -13.06
CA ARG A 7 4.70 -11.00 -12.84
C ARG A 7 4.72 -9.47 -12.73
N ILE A 8 3.90 -8.77 -13.49
CA ILE A 8 3.80 -7.30 -13.45
C ILE A 8 3.15 -6.86 -12.13
N ALA A 9 2.03 -7.48 -11.75
CA ALA A 9 1.36 -7.20 -10.48
C ALA A 9 2.32 -7.35 -9.30
N ARG A 10 3.10 -8.44 -9.26
CA ARG A 10 4.10 -8.65 -8.20
C ARG A 10 5.17 -7.56 -8.14
N GLN A 11 5.63 -7.05 -9.29
CA GLN A 11 6.59 -5.94 -9.29
C GLN A 11 5.98 -4.64 -8.76
N HIS A 12 4.69 -4.41 -8.99
CA HIS A 12 3.98 -3.26 -8.43
C HIS A 12 3.75 -3.40 -6.92
N TYR A 13 3.49 -4.60 -6.42
CA TYR A 13 3.42 -4.87 -4.98
C TYR A 13 4.79 -4.71 -4.29
N ASP A 14 5.88 -5.20 -4.90
CA ASP A 14 7.25 -4.95 -4.40
C ASP A 14 7.54 -3.44 -4.29
N GLN A 15 7.17 -2.67 -5.33
CA GLN A 15 7.36 -1.21 -5.32
C GLN A 15 6.50 -0.55 -4.24
N LEU A 16 5.25 -0.98 -4.07
CA LEU A 16 4.36 -0.47 -3.03
C LEU A 16 4.91 -0.68 -1.63
N ALA A 17 5.43 -1.88 -1.36
CA ALA A 17 6.04 -2.22 -0.08
C ALA A 17 7.18 -1.25 0.25
N VAL A 18 8.07 -1.01 -0.71
CA VAL A 18 9.20 -0.08 -0.55
C VAL A 18 8.74 1.36 -0.33
N ASP A 19 7.73 1.81 -1.08
CA ASP A 19 7.18 3.17 -0.95
C ASP A 19 6.50 3.36 0.42
N MET A 20 5.74 2.37 0.88
CA MET A 20 5.10 2.40 2.21
C MET A 20 6.12 2.38 3.34
N ILE A 21 7.14 1.54 3.28
CA ILE A 21 8.24 1.53 4.27
C ILE A 21 8.90 2.91 4.34
N SER A 22 9.18 3.51 3.18
CA SER A 22 9.80 4.84 3.10
C SER A 22 8.89 5.92 3.70
N PHE A 23 7.61 5.90 3.36
CA PHE A 23 6.60 6.80 3.89
C PHE A 23 6.48 6.73 5.42
N LEU A 24 6.46 5.52 5.98
CA LEU A 24 6.44 5.30 7.43
C LEU A 24 7.67 5.92 8.11
N ARG A 25 8.86 5.74 7.54
CA ARG A 25 10.11 6.36 8.04
C ARG A 25 10.03 7.88 8.04
N GLU A 26 9.52 8.46 6.95
CA GLU A 26 9.38 9.91 6.78
C GLU A 26 8.39 10.52 7.78
N HIS A 27 7.32 9.78 8.12
CA HIS A 27 6.31 10.22 9.07
C HIS A 27 6.64 9.87 10.54
N GLY A 28 7.80 9.27 10.81
CA GLY A 28 8.30 9.00 12.16
C GLY A 28 7.92 7.64 12.75
N TYR A 29 7.25 6.78 11.98
CA TYR A 29 6.87 5.42 12.34
C TYR A 29 8.03 4.45 12.09
N LYS A 30 9.17 4.70 12.75
CA LYS A 30 10.42 3.96 12.50
C LYS A 30 10.34 2.49 12.89
N ASP A 31 9.69 2.18 14.02
CA ASP A 31 9.56 0.80 14.50
C ASP A 31 8.69 -0.02 13.54
N ASP A 32 7.56 0.55 13.08
CA ASP A 32 6.69 -0.08 12.08
C ASP A 32 7.39 -0.24 10.72
N ALA A 33 8.18 0.76 10.32
CA ALA A 33 8.96 0.69 9.08
C ALA A 33 10.09 -0.35 9.14
N ASP A 34 10.77 -0.49 10.29
CA ASP A 34 11.81 -1.49 10.49
C ASP A 34 11.21 -2.90 10.54
N TYR A 35 10.04 -3.06 11.17
CA TYR A 35 9.29 -4.31 11.17
C TYR A 35 8.83 -4.69 9.75
N ALA A 36 8.24 -3.74 9.01
CA ALA A 36 7.84 -3.94 7.63
C ALA A 36 9.04 -4.26 6.72
N GLN A 37 10.20 -3.60 6.90
CA GLN A 37 11.42 -3.93 6.14
C GLN A 37 11.92 -5.34 6.43
N MET A 38 11.94 -5.75 7.70
CA MET A 38 12.35 -7.10 8.09
C MET A 38 11.46 -8.16 7.41
N LEU A 39 10.15 -7.95 7.40
CA LEU A 39 9.19 -8.85 6.76
C LEU A 39 9.32 -8.85 5.23
N PHE A 40 9.61 -7.70 4.63
CA PHE A 40 9.87 -7.61 3.19
C PHE A 40 11.05 -8.49 2.77
N ASP A 41 12.12 -8.46 3.57
CA ASP A 41 13.34 -9.21 3.30
C ASP A 41 13.17 -10.73 3.51
N GLU A 42 12.26 -11.16 4.40
CA GLU A 42 12.06 -12.58 4.77
C GLU A 42 10.90 -13.25 4.00
N ASP A 43 9.74 -12.61 3.95
CA ASP A 43 8.47 -13.22 3.51
C ASP A 43 7.91 -12.59 2.21
N GLY A 44 8.47 -11.46 1.78
CA GLY A 44 8.11 -10.75 0.56
C GLY A 44 7.19 -9.54 0.76
N ASP A 45 6.62 -9.06 -0.35
CA ASP A 45 5.90 -7.81 -0.54
C ASP A 45 4.56 -7.68 0.20
N TRP A 46 3.90 -8.79 0.50
CA TRP A 46 2.53 -8.76 1.03
C TRP A 46 2.41 -8.11 2.42
N ILE A 47 3.16 -8.60 3.41
CA ILE A 47 3.01 -8.16 4.80
C ILE A 47 3.40 -6.68 4.98
N PRO A 48 4.48 -6.18 4.36
CA PRO A 48 4.85 -4.76 4.45
C PRO A 48 3.77 -3.83 3.89
N VAL A 49 3.10 -4.23 2.81
CA VAL A 49 1.96 -3.48 2.25
C VAL A 49 0.80 -3.42 3.24
N GLN A 50 0.45 -4.57 3.83
CA GLN A 50 -0.61 -4.62 4.84
C GLN A 50 -0.28 -3.72 6.05
N THR A 51 0.94 -3.82 6.58
CA THR A 51 1.40 -2.98 7.70
C THR A 51 1.36 -1.49 7.34
N GLY A 52 1.78 -1.12 6.12
CA GLY A 52 1.69 0.25 5.64
C GLY A 52 0.25 0.77 5.59
N ILE A 53 -0.67 -0.01 5.02
CA ILE A 53 -2.10 0.31 4.96
C ILE A 53 -2.68 0.53 6.36
N GLU A 54 -2.44 -0.41 7.28
CA GLU A 54 -2.94 -0.34 8.65
C GLU A 54 -2.46 0.94 9.34
N VAL A 55 -1.16 1.23 9.32
CA VAL A 55 -0.60 2.42 9.96
C VAL A 55 -1.15 3.71 9.35
N ILE A 56 -1.25 3.79 8.01
CA ILE A 56 -1.82 4.95 7.32
C ILE A 56 -3.27 5.18 7.76
N MET A 57 -4.09 4.14 7.78
CA MET A 57 -5.50 4.23 8.13
C MET A 57 -5.71 4.55 9.62
N GLU A 58 -5.01 3.86 10.52
CA GLU A 58 -5.15 4.04 11.98
C GLU A 58 -4.72 5.43 12.43
N ASN A 59 -3.71 6.00 11.78
CA ASN A 59 -3.16 7.31 12.13
C ASN A 59 -3.73 8.45 11.27
N HIS A 60 -4.63 8.13 10.33
CA HIS A 60 -5.25 9.07 9.39
C HIS A 60 -4.20 9.90 8.62
N LEU A 61 -3.14 9.24 8.15
CA LEU A 61 -2.07 9.86 7.37
C LEU A 61 -2.55 10.15 5.96
N ASP A 62 -2.00 11.20 5.34
CA ASP A 62 -2.33 11.57 3.97
C ASP A 62 -1.94 10.45 2.98
N PRO A 63 -2.93 9.76 2.35
CA PRO A 63 -2.66 8.66 1.44
C PRO A 63 -2.37 9.13 0.00
N THR A 64 -2.29 10.46 -0.25
CA THR A 64 -2.12 11.04 -1.59
C THR A 64 -1.00 10.39 -2.42
N PRO A 65 0.20 10.11 -1.86
CA PRO A 65 1.28 9.45 -2.61
C PRO A 65 0.88 8.09 -3.19
N PHE A 66 -0.08 7.39 -2.57
CA PHE A 66 -0.47 6.02 -2.94
C PHE A 66 -1.67 5.95 -3.89
N ILE A 67 -2.34 7.08 -4.18
CA ILE A 67 -3.52 7.12 -5.06
C ILE A 67 -3.24 6.52 -6.45
N PRO A 68 -2.15 6.90 -7.17
CA PRO A 68 -1.89 6.36 -8.50
C PRO A 68 -1.69 4.84 -8.47
N LEU A 69 -1.05 4.34 -7.41
CA LEU A 69 -0.72 2.93 -7.28
C LEU A 69 -1.92 2.09 -6.82
N ALA A 70 -2.78 2.64 -5.95
CA ALA A 70 -4.06 2.03 -5.59
C ALA A 70 -4.98 1.86 -6.81
N ALA A 71 -4.96 2.82 -7.75
CA ALA A 71 -5.67 2.69 -9.02
C ALA A 71 -5.09 1.56 -9.88
N THR A 72 -3.76 1.44 -9.97
CA THR A 72 -3.10 0.34 -10.69
C THR A 72 -3.46 -1.03 -10.10
N LEU A 73 -3.40 -1.19 -8.78
CA LEU A 73 -3.78 -2.44 -8.11
C LEU A 73 -5.26 -2.78 -8.33
N GLN A 74 -6.14 -1.78 -8.37
CA GLN A 74 -7.57 -1.99 -8.65
C GLN A 74 -7.81 -2.55 -10.05
N GLU A 75 -6.97 -2.20 -11.04
CA GLU A 75 -7.07 -2.70 -12.41
C GLU A 75 -6.42 -4.08 -12.59
N GLU A 76 -5.42 -4.42 -11.77
CA GLU A 76 -4.58 -5.62 -11.94
C GLU A 76 -5.08 -6.84 -11.15
N ASP A 77 -5.88 -6.65 -10.11
CA ASP A 77 -6.21 -7.72 -9.17
C ASP A 77 -7.62 -8.33 -9.41
N GLU A 78 -7.71 -9.62 -9.78
CA GLU A 78 -8.93 -10.43 -9.53
C GLU A 78 -8.87 -11.10 -8.15
N VAL A 79 -7.73 -11.07 -7.45
CA VAL A 79 -7.48 -11.72 -6.15
C VAL A 79 -7.60 -10.68 -5.03
N PHE A 80 -8.73 -9.97 -5.02
CA PHE A 80 -8.97 -8.92 -4.04
C PHE A 80 -9.02 -9.47 -2.61
N ARG A 81 -8.04 -9.08 -1.79
CA ARG A 81 -8.03 -9.23 -0.34
C ARG A 81 -8.73 -8.03 0.33
N GLU A 82 -9.22 -8.24 1.54
CA GLU A 82 -10.13 -7.31 2.25
C GLU A 82 -9.43 -5.99 2.58
N GLU A 83 -8.16 -6.06 2.99
CA GLU A 83 -7.34 -4.94 3.45
C GLU A 83 -7.09 -3.90 2.34
N HIS A 84 -6.93 -4.35 1.10
CA HIS A 84 -6.78 -3.45 -0.06
C HIS A 84 -8.07 -2.73 -0.41
N ARG A 85 -9.23 -3.38 -0.20
CA ARG A 85 -10.53 -2.73 -0.42
C ARG A 85 -10.72 -1.61 0.58
N ASP A 86 -10.42 -1.87 1.85
CA ASP A 86 -10.56 -0.89 2.92
C ASP A 86 -9.64 0.32 2.68
N PHE A 87 -8.42 0.09 2.18
CA PHE A 87 -7.52 1.18 1.80
C PHE A 87 -8.04 2.02 0.62
N ILE A 88 -8.60 1.38 -0.41
CA ILE A 88 -9.22 2.09 -1.54
C ILE A 88 -10.43 2.92 -1.07
N GLU A 89 -11.24 2.37 -0.16
CA GLU A 89 -12.35 3.11 0.44
C GLU A 89 -11.86 4.29 1.28
N TYR A 90 -10.79 4.10 2.05
CA TYR A 90 -10.12 5.16 2.79
C TYR A 90 -9.63 6.27 1.87
N ILE A 91 -8.95 5.94 0.77
CA ILE A 91 -8.50 6.91 -0.25
C ILE A 91 -9.69 7.68 -0.84
N ARG A 92 -10.76 6.99 -1.24
CA ARG A 92 -11.95 7.65 -1.82
C ARG A 92 -12.60 8.62 -0.83
N ARG A 93 -12.67 8.22 0.44
CA ARG A 93 -13.17 9.07 1.52
C ARG A 93 -12.25 10.27 1.72
N TRP A 94 -10.94 10.07 1.76
CA TRP A 94 -9.95 11.13 1.87
C TRP A 94 -10.10 12.16 0.74
N GLN A 95 -10.19 11.71 -0.51
CA GLN A 95 -10.40 12.59 -1.68
C GLN A 95 -11.72 13.37 -1.62
N SER A 96 -12.79 12.75 -1.09
CA SER A 96 -14.06 13.45 -0.88
C SER A 96 -13.98 14.52 0.22
N GLU A 97 -13.16 14.29 1.25
CA GLU A 97 -12.96 15.20 2.37
C GLU A 97 -11.91 16.30 2.03
N HIS A 98 -11.00 16.02 1.09
CA HIS A 98 -9.90 16.90 0.66
C HIS A 98 -9.85 17.05 -0.88
N PRO A 99 -10.83 17.74 -1.50
CA PRO A 99 -10.93 17.85 -2.97
C PRO A 99 -9.86 18.75 -3.62
N GLU A 100 -8.97 19.38 -2.84
CA GLU A 100 -7.96 20.34 -3.31
C GLU A 100 -6.57 19.70 -3.57
N HIS A 101 -6.43 18.39 -3.32
CA HIS A 101 -5.26 17.58 -3.64
C HIS A 101 -5.50 16.71 -4.90
#